data_AF-A0A919W1W7-F1
#
_entry.id   AF-A0A919W1W7-F1
#
_cell.length_a   1.000
_cell.length_b   1.000
_cell.length_c   1.000
_cell.angle_alpha   90.00
_cell.angle_beta   90.00
_cell.angle_gamma   90.00
#
_symmetry.space_group_name_H-M   'P 1'
#
loop_
_entity.id
_entity.type
_entity.pdbx_description
1 polymer ?
#
loop_
_entity_poly.entity_id
_entity_poly.type
_entity_poly.pdbx_seq_one_letter_code
_entity_poly.pdbx_strand_id
1 'polypeptide(L)'
;MGSYCDCLCHTISYAACDVPGGCGSTGCGQTRTGSCVTCPVIRPDSKARDPHNPPVCDGDRTLINRWLGEIAGLVADLTNDEPAIVDDRRHERFATVYFEGGIRHVFSKGLFPSDPVSVLGGVAPINSRSKQPDVSGSRERAVPININRLDLIAPARVQNPTRDASGNDHQQHLVPQVRLSSEFRPVTASFDGKEITQQVRDREYVRDRDGKLVMIPAAEEAGGLSVATALDEWVRDIRHRMFADQHLPAATVDQMVMWLRVRLDDICDGYPQVADFALALKQLRGALRSATGQSEPPPQPCDGVTCARCDQRALFHKPTDTYRAECGNCGTLYTDDEYTAIVEEQAAAVRR
;
A
#
# COMPACT_ATOMS: atom_id res chain seq x y z
N MET A 1 26.97 11.52 42.93
CA MET A 1 28.32 11.46 42.33
C MET A 1 28.30 10.33 41.31
N GLY A 2 27.86 10.63 40.08
CA GLY A 2 27.81 9.69 38.98
C GLY A 2 29.02 9.93 38.08
N SER A 3 29.84 8.89 37.89
CA SER A 3 31.03 8.94 37.05
C SER A 3 30.60 8.83 35.58
N TYR A 4 30.60 9.95 34.85
CA TYR A 4 30.51 9.96 33.40
C TYR A 4 31.92 9.70 32.84
N CYS A 5 32.09 8.64 32.05
CA CYS A 5 33.30 8.41 31.26
C CYS A 5 33.20 9.22 29.97
N ASP A 6 33.82 10.40 29.95
CA ASP A 6 34.06 11.16 28.72
C ASP A 6 35.16 10.48 27.90
N CYS A 7 34.79 9.77 26.83
CA CYS A 7 35.72 9.31 25.82
C CYS A 7 35.94 10.41 24.77
N LEU A 8 36.97 11.22 24.97
CA LEU A 8 37.48 12.24 24.05
C LEU A 8 38.29 11.62 22.89
N CYS A 9 37.67 10.79 22.05
CA CYS A 9 38.34 10.16 20.90
C CYS A 9 38.02 10.79 19.53
N HIS A 10 37.37 11.96 19.47
CA HIS A 10 36.88 12.52 18.20
C HIS A 10 37.71 13.64 17.54
N THR A 11 38.86 14.06 18.06
CA THR A 11 39.52 15.27 17.52
C THR A 11 41.01 15.18 17.19
N ILE A 12 41.67 14.01 17.30
CA ILE A 12 43.09 13.90 16.93
C ILE A 12 43.29 12.74 15.96
N SER A 13 43.45 13.08 14.67
CA SER A 13 44.04 12.19 13.69
C SER A 13 45.47 11.85 14.13
N TYR A 14 45.75 10.57 14.35
CA TYR A 14 47.08 9.98 14.61
C TYR A 14 47.67 10.05 16.04
N ALA A 15 46.87 9.84 17.09
CA ALA A 15 47.41 9.40 18.37
C ALA A 15 47.47 7.86 18.42
N ALA A 16 48.68 7.30 18.50
CA ALA A 16 48.90 5.87 18.72
C ALA A 16 48.44 5.50 20.14
N CYS A 17 47.44 4.63 20.27
CA CYS A 17 47.01 4.06 21.55
C CYS A 17 47.98 2.93 21.96
N ASP A 18 48.89 3.22 22.89
CA ASP A 18 49.89 2.28 23.44
C ASP A 18 49.34 1.36 24.57
N VAL A 19 48.05 0.99 24.53
CA VAL A 19 47.49 0.02 25.47
C VAL A 19 47.68 -1.39 24.90
N PRO A 20 48.50 -2.27 25.53
CA PRO A 20 48.60 -3.67 25.14
C PRO A 20 47.27 -4.34 25.48
N GLY A 21 46.44 -4.53 24.47
CA GLY A 21 45.04 -4.91 24.61
C GLY A 21 44.12 -4.31 23.56
N GLY A 22 44.61 -3.34 22.76
CA GLY A 22 44.00 -2.88 21.52
C GLY A 22 42.56 -2.39 21.65
N CYS A 23 42.32 -1.11 21.38
CA CYS A 23 41.00 -0.64 20.96
C CYS A 23 40.67 -1.20 19.56
N GLY A 24 40.66 -2.53 19.42
CA GLY A 24 40.38 -3.23 18.19
C GLY A 24 38.89 -3.16 17.91
N SER A 25 38.38 -1.99 17.49
CA SER A 25 37.10 -1.78 16.79
C SER A 25 35.80 -2.33 17.41
N THR A 26 35.85 -3.12 18.47
CA THR A 26 34.71 -3.57 19.27
C THR A 26 34.49 -2.55 20.37
N GLY A 27 34.09 -1.34 19.93
CA GLY A 27 33.55 -0.34 20.83
C GLY A 27 32.38 -0.94 21.62
N CYS A 28 32.46 -0.74 22.93
CA CYS A 28 31.44 -0.93 23.95
C CYS A 28 29.99 -1.06 23.43
N GLY A 29 29.46 -2.27 23.54
CA GLY A 29 28.39 -2.50 24.52
C GLY A 29 26.98 -2.04 24.17
N GLN A 30 26.67 -1.74 22.91
CA GLN A 30 25.33 -2.04 22.41
C GLN A 30 25.40 -3.35 21.67
N THR A 31 24.84 -4.39 22.28
CA THR A 31 24.40 -5.60 21.61
C THR A 31 23.54 -5.19 20.42
N ARG A 32 24.16 -4.98 19.24
CA ARG A 32 23.48 -5.03 17.95
C ARG A 32 22.93 -6.44 17.86
N THR A 33 21.72 -6.64 18.36
CA THR A 33 20.90 -7.80 18.05
C THR A 33 20.82 -7.83 16.54
N GLY A 34 21.63 -8.71 15.93
CA GLY A 34 22.05 -8.73 14.54
C GLY A 34 20.96 -9.07 13.53
N SER A 35 19.73 -8.62 13.77
CA SER A 35 18.58 -8.84 12.92
C SER A 35 18.12 -7.53 12.30
N CYS A 36 17.66 -7.60 11.06
CA CYS A 36 17.07 -6.49 10.32
C CYS A 36 15.91 -5.86 11.09
N VAL A 37 15.94 -4.54 11.31
CA VAL A 37 14.92 -3.81 12.09
C VAL A 37 13.57 -3.73 11.39
N THR A 38 13.54 -3.79 10.05
CA THR A 38 12.31 -3.75 9.26
C THR A 38 11.66 -5.12 9.08
N CYS A 39 12.43 -6.20 9.21
CA CYS A 39 11.93 -7.57 8.96
C CYS A 39 10.69 -7.91 9.82
N PRO A 40 10.69 -7.70 11.16
CA PRO A 40 9.53 -8.03 12.00
C PRO A 40 8.26 -7.25 11.63
N VAL A 41 8.42 -6.10 11.00
CA VAL A 41 7.32 -5.19 10.67
C VAL A 41 6.78 -5.45 9.27
N ILE A 42 7.69 -5.67 8.31
CA ILE A 42 7.34 -6.00 6.94
C ILE A 42 6.85 -7.46 6.84
N ARG A 43 7.45 -8.38 7.59
CA ARG A 43 7.23 -9.83 7.55
C ARG A 43 7.12 -10.41 8.98
N PRO A 44 6.02 -10.11 9.70
CA PRO A 44 5.87 -10.53 11.10
C PRO A 44 5.98 -12.05 11.28
N ASP A 45 5.58 -12.82 10.27
CA ASP A 45 5.58 -14.29 10.31
C ASP A 45 6.93 -14.91 9.93
N SER A 46 7.91 -14.10 9.48
CA SER A 46 9.22 -14.60 9.04
C SER A 46 10.32 -14.32 10.06
N LYS A 47 11.28 -15.24 10.16
CA LYS A 47 12.51 -14.99 10.93
C LYS A 47 13.24 -13.77 10.36
N ALA A 48 13.59 -12.83 11.23
CA ALA A 48 14.35 -11.66 10.82
C ALA A 48 15.69 -12.06 10.19
N ARG A 49 16.04 -11.40 9.09
CA ARG A 49 17.26 -11.66 8.33
C ARG A 49 18.44 -10.92 8.95
N ASP A 50 19.63 -11.49 8.86
CA ASP A 50 20.85 -10.82 9.29
C ASP A 50 21.25 -9.78 8.21
N PRO A 51 21.35 -8.49 8.56
CA PRO A 51 21.67 -7.46 7.58
C PRO A 51 23.17 -7.52 7.23
N HIS A 52 23.48 -7.49 5.94
CA HIS A 52 24.87 -7.35 5.48
C HIS A 52 25.39 -5.94 5.80
N ASN A 53 24.51 -4.94 5.66
CA ASN A 53 24.74 -3.58 6.10
C ASN A 53 23.64 -3.15 7.10
N PRO A 54 23.90 -3.19 8.42
CA PRO A 54 22.91 -2.83 9.44
C PRO A 54 22.50 -1.35 9.32
N PRO A 55 21.25 -0.99 9.68
CA PRO A 55 20.26 -1.80 10.39
C PRO A 55 19.27 -2.59 9.50
N VAL A 56 19.25 -2.37 8.18
CA VAL A 56 18.27 -2.97 7.25
C VAL A 56 18.94 -3.93 6.25
N CYS A 57 18.41 -5.15 6.12
CA CYS A 57 18.92 -6.14 5.18
C CYS A 57 18.59 -5.78 3.72
N ASP A 58 19.43 -6.22 2.78
CA ASP A 58 19.31 -5.91 1.34
C ASP A 58 17.95 -6.33 0.75
N GLY A 59 17.39 -7.43 1.27
CA GLY A 59 16.07 -7.90 0.85
C GLY A 59 14.94 -6.94 1.20
N ASP A 60 15.01 -6.28 2.36
CA ASP A 60 14.03 -5.27 2.74
C ASP A 60 14.31 -3.92 2.08
N ARG A 61 15.58 -3.55 1.85
CA ARG A 61 15.93 -2.35 1.04
C ARG A 61 15.32 -2.43 -0.35
N THR A 62 15.54 -3.56 -1.03
CA THR A 62 14.99 -3.82 -2.37
C THR A 62 13.47 -3.74 -2.36
N LEU A 63 12.84 -4.29 -1.32
CA LEU A 63 11.39 -4.30 -1.18
C LEU A 63 10.81 -2.89 -0.95
N ILE A 64 11.43 -2.08 -0.08
CA ILE A 64 11.04 -0.68 0.15
C ILE A 64 11.20 0.13 -1.14
N ASN A 65 12.30 -0.04 -1.89
CA ASN A 65 12.51 0.62 -3.18
C ASN A 65 11.41 0.27 -4.19
N ARG A 66 11.05 -1.01 -4.27
CA ARG A 66 9.97 -1.50 -5.12
C ARG A 66 8.63 -0.88 -4.72
N TRP A 67 8.31 -0.83 -3.43
CA TRP A 67 7.06 -0.22 -2.95
C TRP A 67 6.97 1.27 -3.26
N LEU A 68 8.06 2.02 -3.09
CA LEU A 68 8.12 3.43 -3.49
C LEU A 68 7.83 3.58 -4.99
N GLY A 69 8.44 2.75 -5.84
CA GLY A 69 8.17 2.75 -7.27
C GLY A 69 6.71 2.41 -7.62
N GLU A 70 6.12 1.43 -6.94
CA GLU A 70 4.72 1.03 -7.15
C GLU A 70 3.72 2.12 -6.74
N ILE A 71 3.99 2.87 -5.66
CA ILE A 71 3.07 3.93 -5.19
C ILE A 71 2.85 5.01 -6.26
N ALA A 72 3.90 5.48 -6.93
CA ALA A 72 3.77 6.46 -8.01
C ALA A 72 2.90 5.92 -9.16
N GLY A 73 3.11 4.66 -9.56
CA GLY A 73 2.29 4.01 -10.59
C GLY A 73 0.83 3.83 -10.18
N LEU A 74 0.57 3.46 -8.92
CA LEU A 74 -0.79 3.31 -8.39
C LEU A 74 -1.52 4.66 -8.30
N VAL A 75 -0.83 5.74 -7.92
CA VAL A 75 -1.41 7.09 -7.94
C VAL A 75 -1.70 7.53 -9.37
N ALA A 76 -0.77 7.32 -10.30
CA ALA A 76 -1.01 7.62 -11.71
C ALA A 76 -2.24 6.87 -12.25
N ASP A 77 -2.40 5.59 -11.90
CA ASP A 77 -3.58 4.79 -12.23
C ASP A 77 -4.87 5.33 -11.59
N LEU A 78 -4.79 5.90 -10.39
CA LEU A 78 -5.92 6.58 -9.75
C LEU A 78 -6.23 7.95 -10.35
N THR A 79 -5.25 8.66 -10.93
CA THR A 79 -5.47 10.00 -11.51
C THR A 79 -5.87 9.95 -12.97
N ASN A 80 -5.39 8.94 -13.73
CA ASN A 80 -5.78 8.76 -15.11
C ASN A 80 -7.29 8.58 -15.18
N ASP A 81 -7.92 9.32 -16.10
CA ASP A 81 -9.34 9.17 -16.36
C ASP A 81 -9.60 7.71 -16.71
N GLU A 82 -10.63 7.16 -16.07
CA GLU A 82 -11.07 5.81 -16.34
C GLU A 82 -11.29 5.73 -17.85
N PRO A 83 -10.62 4.79 -18.58
CA PRO A 83 -11.00 4.57 -19.96
C PRO A 83 -12.50 4.33 -19.91
N ALA A 84 -13.27 5.19 -20.60
CA ALA A 84 -14.71 5.08 -20.60
C ALA A 84 -15.03 3.62 -20.83
N ILE A 85 -15.65 2.96 -19.84
CA ILE A 85 -15.98 1.55 -19.94
C ILE A 85 -16.94 1.50 -21.13
N VAL A 86 -16.39 1.17 -22.29
CA VAL A 86 -17.20 0.82 -23.44
C VAL A 86 -17.91 -0.42 -22.96
N ASP A 87 -19.23 -0.32 -22.80
CA ASP A 87 -20.06 -1.46 -22.47
C ASP A 87 -20.05 -2.38 -23.70
N ASP A 88 -18.96 -3.14 -23.85
CA ASP A 88 -18.74 -4.11 -24.92
C ASP A 88 -19.79 -5.24 -24.86
N ARG A 89 -20.60 -5.27 -23.79
CA ARG A 89 -21.77 -6.13 -23.74
C ARG A 89 -22.81 -5.67 -24.73
N ARG A 90 -22.79 -4.45 -25.27
CA ARG A 90 -23.69 -4.06 -26.35
C ARG A 90 -22.98 -4.16 -27.68
N HIS A 91 -23.02 -5.34 -28.29
CA HIS A 91 -22.63 -5.44 -29.70
C HIS A 91 -23.83 -5.07 -30.58
N GLU A 92 -23.58 -4.26 -31.60
CA GLU A 92 -24.49 -4.17 -32.72
C GLU A 92 -24.49 -5.55 -33.40
N ARG A 93 -25.60 -6.28 -33.27
CA ARG A 93 -25.78 -7.44 -34.13
C ARG A 93 -25.92 -6.92 -35.55
N PHE A 94 -24.95 -7.26 -36.39
CA PHE A 94 -24.95 -6.90 -37.79
C PHE A 94 -26.31 -7.18 -38.42
N ALA A 95 -26.81 -6.16 -39.10
CA ALA A 95 -28.13 -6.13 -39.69
C ALA A 95 -28.36 -7.35 -40.60
N THR A 96 -29.55 -7.93 -40.53
CA THR A 96 -29.95 -8.90 -41.55
C THR A 96 -30.18 -8.11 -42.84
N VAL A 97 -29.32 -8.37 -43.84
CA VAL A 97 -29.44 -7.78 -45.18
C VAL A 97 -30.28 -8.72 -46.01
N TYR A 98 -31.40 -8.24 -46.54
CA TYR A 98 -32.19 -8.96 -47.52
C TYR A 98 -32.52 -8.07 -48.71
N PHE A 99 -32.84 -8.68 -49.85
CA PHE A 99 -33.16 -7.97 -51.08
C PHE A 99 -34.61 -8.27 -51.45
N GLU A 100 -35.39 -7.21 -51.70
CA GLU A 100 -36.77 -7.31 -52.15
C GLU A 100 -36.94 -6.40 -53.38
N GLY A 101 -37.36 -6.96 -54.52
CA GLY A 101 -37.49 -6.22 -55.77
C GLY A 101 -36.18 -5.60 -56.30
N GLY A 102 -35.01 -6.14 -55.93
CA GLY A 102 -33.69 -5.59 -56.29
C GLY A 102 -33.21 -4.45 -55.38
N ILE A 103 -33.98 -4.07 -54.38
CA ILE A 103 -33.61 -3.06 -53.38
C ILE A 103 -33.01 -3.75 -52.16
N ARG A 104 -31.87 -3.24 -51.66
CA ARG A 104 -31.19 -3.76 -50.47
C ARG A 104 -31.83 -3.17 -49.21
N HIS A 105 -32.44 -4.01 -48.39
CA HIS A 105 -32.95 -3.64 -47.08
C HIS A 105 -31.97 -4.09 -45.99
N VAL A 106 -31.63 -3.17 -45.07
CA VAL A 106 -30.72 -3.40 -43.96
C VAL A 106 -31.50 -3.20 -42.66
N PHE A 107 -31.84 -4.29 -41.98
CA PHE A 107 -32.57 -4.20 -40.71
C PHE A 107 -31.59 -4.33 -39.55
N SER A 108 -31.21 -3.20 -38.93
CA SER A 108 -30.46 -3.22 -37.66
C SER A 108 -31.40 -3.74 -36.57
N LYS A 109 -31.03 -4.81 -35.88
CA LYS A 109 -31.83 -5.36 -34.78
C LYS A 109 -31.62 -4.59 -33.46
N GLY A 110 -30.87 -3.49 -33.47
CA GLY A 110 -30.53 -2.72 -32.27
C GLY A 110 -29.36 -3.32 -31.47
N LEU A 111 -28.98 -2.63 -30.40
CA LEU A 111 -27.92 -3.05 -29.47
C LEU A 111 -28.42 -4.22 -28.62
N PHE A 112 -27.78 -5.38 -28.70
CA PHE A 112 -28.10 -6.53 -27.84
C PHE A 112 -27.11 -6.64 -26.68
N PRO A 113 -27.58 -6.94 -25.46
CA PRO A 113 -26.69 -7.37 -24.39
C PRO A 113 -26.04 -8.72 -24.75
N SER A 114 -24.73 -8.80 -24.59
CA SER A 114 -23.88 -9.97 -24.88
C SER A 114 -24.03 -11.04 -23.83
N ASP A 115 -24.46 -10.63 -22.63
CA ASP A 115 -24.85 -11.51 -21.55
C ASP A 115 -26.38 -11.49 -21.40
N PRO A 116 -27.08 -12.56 -21.80
CA PRO A 116 -28.54 -12.65 -21.67
C PRO A 116 -29.01 -12.66 -20.21
N VAL A 117 -28.13 -12.96 -19.24
CA VAL A 117 -28.46 -12.98 -17.81
C VAL A 117 -28.39 -11.58 -17.21
N SER A 118 -27.62 -10.65 -17.80
CA SER A 118 -27.52 -9.26 -17.35
C SER A 118 -28.87 -8.52 -17.35
N VAL A 119 -29.83 -8.97 -18.17
CA VAL A 119 -31.18 -8.40 -18.28
C VAL A 119 -32.08 -8.78 -17.10
N LEU A 120 -31.80 -9.90 -16.42
CA LEU A 120 -32.65 -10.44 -15.35
C LEU A 120 -32.29 -9.91 -13.95
N GLY A 121 -31.12 -9.27 -13.80
CA GLY A 121 -30.54 -9.01 -12.49
C GLY A 121 -30.80 -7.64 -11.86
N GLY A 122 -31.07 -6.57 -12.62
CA GLY A 122 -31.26 -5.19 -12.08
C GLY A 122 -30.06 -4.59 -11.31
N VAL A 123 -29.09 -5.41 -10.90
CA VAL A 123 -27.85 -4.97 -10.28
C VAL A 123 -26.94 -4.50 -11.39
N ALA A 124 -26.85 -3.17 -11.54
CA ALA A 124 -25.82 -2.56 -12.37
C ALA A 124 -24.45 -3.17 -12.01
N PRO A 125 -23.59 -3.47 -13.00
CA PRO A 125 -22.30 -4.08 -12.72
C PRO A 125 -21.54 -3.23 -11.70
N ILE A 126 -21.03 -3.89 -10.66
CA ILE A 126 -20.02 -3.29 -9.79
C ILE A 126 -18.74 -3.24 -10.63
N ASN A 127 -18.41 -2.05 -11.13
CA ASN A 127 -17.22 -1.80 -11.93
C ASN A 127 -15.97 -2.05 -11.07
N SER A 128 -15.31 -3.19 -11.28
CA SER A 128 -14.01 -3.47 -10.66
C SER A 128 -12.90 -2.94 -11.56
N ARG A 129 -12.14 -1.95 -11.08
CA ARG A 129 -10.99 -1.30 -11.75
C ARG A 129 -9.76 -2.18 -11.98
N SER A 130 -9.89 -3.48 -11.73
CA SER A 130 -8.78 -4.40 -11.92
C SER A 130 -8.40 -4.45 -13.41
N LYS A 131 -7.17 -4.04 -13.74
CA LYS A 131 -6.54 -4.32 -15.04
C LYS A 131 -6.18 -5.81 -15.19
N GLN A 132 -6.39 -6.63 -14.16
CA GLN A 132 -6.07 -8.06 -14.25
C GLN A 132 -7.12 -8.78 -15.10
N PRO A 133 -6.69 -9.74 -15.95
CA PRO A 133 -7.61 -10.57 -16.69
C PRO A 133 -8.56 -11.31 -15.74
N ASP A 134 -9.84 -11.37 -16.12
CA ASP A 134 -10.88 -12.05 -15.34
C ASP A 134 -10.47 -13.54 -15.17
N VAL A 135 -10.16 -13.96 -13.94
CA VAL A 135 -9.65 -15.31 -13.69
C VAL A 135 -10.84 -16.26 -13.61
N SER A 136 -10.98 -17.13 -14.61
CA SER A 136 -12.00 -18.18 -14.67
C SER A 136 -11.84 -19.14 -13.49
N GLY A 137 -12.63 -18.94 -12.42
CA GLY A 137 -12.67 -19.87 -11.28
C GLY A 137 -13.13 -19.27 -9.95
N SER A 138 -12.90 -17.98 -9.70
CA SER A 138 -13.40 -17.34 -8.46
C SER A 138 -14.77 -16.74 -8.70
N ARG A 139 -15.82 -17.38 -8.15
CA ARG A 139 -17.21 -16.85 -8.23
C ARG A 139 -17.47 -15.72 -7.24
N GLU A 140 -16.61 -15.53 -6.25
CA GLU A 140 -16.72 -14.43 -5.29
C GLU A 140 -15.72 -13.33 -5.64
N ARG A 141 -16.24 -12.11 -5.82
CA ARG A 141 -15.46 -10.91 -6.07
C ARG A 141 -14.98 -10.36 -4.73
N ALA A 142 -13.75 -9.84 -4.68
CA ALA A 142 -13.30 -9.08 -3.53
C ALA A 142 -14.25 -7.91 -3.29
N VAL A 143 -14.85 -7.84 -2.10
CA VAL A 143 -15.65 -6.67 -1.69
C VAL A 143 -14.69 -5.49 -1.57
N PRO A 144 -14.85 -4.43 -2.37
CA PRO A 144 -13.94 -3.30 -2.31
C PRO A 144 -14.06 -2.64 -0.93
N ILE A 145 -12.92 -2.45 -0.27
CA ILE A 145 -12.85 -1.56 0.90
C ILE A 145 -13.22 -0.17 0.41
N ASN A 146 -14.20 0.46 1.06
CA ASN A 146 -14.73 1.76 0.68
C ASN A 146 -13.76 2.88 1.09
N ILE A 147 -12.62 2.97 0.41
CA ILE A 147 -11.70 4.10 0.52
C ILE A 147 -12.07 5.09 -0.57
N ASN A 148 -12.41 6.30 -0.17
CA ASN A 148 -12.77 7.35 -1.12
C ASN A 148 -11.55 7.76 -1.95
N ARG A 149 -11.63 7.60 -3.28
CA ARG A 149 -10.59 7.98 -4.23
C ARG A 149 -10.16 9.44 -4.04
N LEU A 150 -11.11 10.34 -3.81
CA LEU A 150 -10.85 11.76 -3.67
C LEU A 150 -9.94 12.06 -2.47
N ASP A 151 -10.07 11.28 -1.39
CA ASP A 151 -9.25 11.45 -0.20
C ASP A 151 -7.81 11.01 -0.47
N LEU A 152 -7.60 9.92 -1.23
CA LEU A 152 -6.27 9.43 -1.57
C LEU A 152 -5.49 10.35 -2.53
N ILE A 153 -6.18 10.95 -3.51
CA ILE A 153 -5.56 11.80 -4.54
C ILE A 153 -5.54 13.28 -4.17
N ALA A 154 -6.10 13.66 -3.01
CA ALA A 154 -6.10 15.06 -2.59
C ALA A 154 -4.64 15.58 -2.52
N PRO A 155 -4.40 16.83 -2.95
CA PRO A 155 -3.06 17.41 -2.86
C PRO A 155 -2.57 17.39 -1.41
N ALA A 156 -1.25 17.42 -1.23
CA ALA A 156 -0.67 17.53 0.10
C ALA A 156 -1.32 18.73 0.79
N ARG A 157 -1.91 18.52 1.97
CA ARG A 157 -2.38 19.65 2.76
C ARG A 157 -1.15 20.45 3.10
N VAL A 158 -1.03 21.64 2.51
CA VAL A 158 -0.02 22.61 2.95
C VAL A 158 -0.35 22.85 4.41
N GLN A 159 0.44 22.26 5.30
CA GLN A 159 0.39 22.62 6.70
C GLN A 159 0.69 24.11 6.67
N ASN A 160 -0.33 24.94 6.94
CA ASN A 160 -0.11 26.36 7.14
C ASN A 160 1.06 26.40 8.13
N PRO A 161 2.21 26.99 7.75
CA PRO A 161 3.37 27.02 8.63
C PRO A 161 2.83 27.52 9.94
N THR A 162 2.90 26.66 10.96
CA THR A 162 2.34 26.91 12.28
C THR A 162 2.83 28.30 12.62
N ARG A 163 1.91 29.28 12.58
CA ARG A 163 2.26 30.69 12.70
C ARG A 163 3.01 30.76 14.02
N ASP A 164 4.33 30.95 13.93
CA ASP A 164 5.20 30.92 15.10
C ASP A 164 4.55 31.81 16.15
N ALA A 165 4.33 31.23 17.33
CA ALA A 165 3.58 31.81 18.43
C ALA A 165 4.37 32.95 19.11
N SER A 166 4.88 33.87 18.30
CA SER A 166 5.58 35.08 18.70
C SER A 166 5.18 36.22 17.78
N GLY A 167 4.10 36.92 18.11
CA GLY A 167 3.81 38.22 17.52
C GLY A 167 2.34 38.50 17.34
N ASN A 168 1.80 39.30 18.27
CA ASN A 168 0.51 39.99 18.20
C ASN A 168 0.11 40.38 16.78
N ASP A 169 -0.96 39.79 16.25
CA ASP A 169 -1.78 40.54 15.29
C ASP A 169 -3.24 40.05 15.27
N HIS A 170 -4.12 40.93 15.73
CA HIS A 170 -5.57 40.79 15.71
C HIS A 170 -6.11 41.04 14.30
N GLN A 171 -6.01 40.05 13.42
CA GLN A 171 -6.90 39.96 12.26
C GLN A 171 -7.50 38.57 12.17
N GLN A 172 -8.70 38.46 12.74
CA GLN A 172 -9.59 37.32 12.61
C GLN A 172 -10.14 37.27 11.17
N HIS A 173 -9.46 36.55 10.28
CA HIS A 173 -10.11 36.05 9.08
C HIS A 173 -10.99 34.86 9.49
N LEU A 174 -12.31 35.10 9.50
CA LEU A 174 -13.36 34.10 9.68
C LEU A 174 -13.28 33.05 8.55
N VAL A 175 -12.49 32.00 8.74
CA VAL A 175 -12.74 30.73 8.06
C VAL A 175 -13.97 30.13 8.74
N PRO A 176 -15.06 29.80 8.01
CA PRO A 176 -16.23 29.17 8.62
C PRO A 176 -15.79 27.81 9.19
N GLN A 177 -15.61 27.76 10.51
CA GLN A 177 -15.51 26.49 11.21
C GLN A 177 -16.90 25.85 11.18
N VAL A 178 -17.08 24.91 10.25
CA VAL A 178 -18.19 23.96 10.33
C VAL A 178 -17.91 23.12 11.58
N ARG A 179 -18.60 23.44 12.68
CA ARG A 179 -18.65 22.57 13.86
C ARG A 179 -19.41 21.32 13.44
N LEU A 180 -18.68 20.24 13.18
CA LEU A 180 -19.23 18.90 13.05
C LEU A 180 -19.65 18.42 14.46
N SER A 181 -20.90 18.67 14.84
CA SER A 181 -21.47 18.01 16.01
C SER A 181 -21.98 16.65 15.58
N SER A 182 -21.13 15.62 15.66
CA SER A 182 -21.59 14.26 15.44
C SER A 182 -22.41 13.81 16.66
N GLU A 183 -23.70 14.11 16.66
CA GLU A 183 -24.61 13.57 17.65
C GLU A 183 -24.89 12.10 17.31
N PHE A 184 -24.60 11.20 18.24
CA PHE A 184 -25.04 9.82 18.13
C PHE A 184 -26.51 9.75 18.55
N ARG A 185 -27.36 9.19 17.69
CA ARG A 185 -28.76 8.92 18.04
C ARG A 185 -28.92 7.44 18.38
N PRO A 186 -29.42 7.10 19.58
CA PRO A 186 -29.81 5.73 19.85
C PRO A 186 -31.03 5.38 19.00
N VAL A 187 -30.90 4.37 18.15
CA VAL A 187 -31.99 3.77 17.39
C VAL A 187 -32.30 2.43 18.02
N THR A 188 -33.48 2.29 18.61
CA THR A 188 -33.96 1.03 19.16
C THR A 188 -34.82 0.32 18.13
N ALA A 189 -34.43 -0.89 17.76
CA ALA A 189 -35.20 -1.78 16.89
C ALA A 189 -35.54 -3.06 17.65
N SER A 190 -36.77 -3.57 17.48
CA SER A 190 -37.19 -4.85 18.05
C SER A 190 -37.04 -5.94 17.01
N PHE A 191 -36.29 -7.00 17.34
CA PHE A 191 -36.13 -8.19 16.50
C PHE A 191 -36.37 -9.43 17.37
N ASP A 192 -37.35 -10.25 17.00
CA ASP A 192 -37.74 -11.47 17.73
C ASP A 192 -38.09 -11.22 19.23
N GLY A 193 -38.79 -10.12 19.50
CA GLY A 193 -39.18 -9.75 20.87
C GLY A 193 -38.03 -9.23 21.76
N LYS A 194 -36.79 -9.13 21.23
CA LYS A 194 -35.67 -8.46 21.90
C LYS A 194 -35.47 -7.07 21.32
N GLU A 195 -35.44 -6.07 22.19
CA GLU A 195 -35.02 -4.72 21.83
C GLU A 195 -33.50 -4.64 21.71
N ILE A 196 -33.03 -4.21 20.54
CA ILE A 196 -31.63 -3.91 20.26
C ILE A 196 -31.54 -2.39 20.08
N THR A 197 -30.87 -1.72 21.03
CA THR A 197 -30.53 -0.29 20.88
C THR A 197 -29.14 -0.20 20.28
N GLN A 198 -29.06 0.33 19.06
CA GLN A 198 -27.81 0.63 18.39
C GLN A 198 -27.59 2.14 18.36
N GLN A 199 -26.38 2.58 18.71
CA GLN A 199 -25.97 3.97 18.49
C GLN A 199 -25.72 4.13 16.99
N VAL A 200 -26.59 4.87 16.30
CA VAL A 200 -26.44 5.17 14.87
C VAL A 200 -25.97 6.62 14.74
N ARG A 201 -24.91 6.82 13.97
CA ARG A 201 -24.42 8.17 13.62
C ARG A 201 -25.27 8.69 12.48
N ASP A 202 -25.90 9.85 12.65
CA ASP A 202 -26.63 10.49 11.55
C ASP A 202 -25.65 10.79 10.41
N ARG A 203 -25.96 10.30 9.20
CA ARG A 203 -25.12 10.56 8.02
C ARG A 203 -25.32 12.00 7.60
N GLU A 204 -24.26 12.79 7.66
CA GLU A 204 -24.31 14.16 7.14
C GLU A 204 -24.26 14.16 5.60
N TYR A 205 -25.14 14.97 5.01
CA TYR A 205 -25.11 15.25 3.58
C TYR A 205 -24.30 16.51 3.34
N VAL A 206 -23.31 16.43 2.46
CA VAL A 206 -22.57 17.61 2.00
C VAL A 206 -22.98 17.94 0.58
N ARG A 207 -23.14 19.23 0.27
CA ARG A 207 -23.37 19.67 -1.11
C ARG A 207 -22.05 19.63 -1.87
N ASP A 208 -22.03 18.94 -3.02
CA ASP A 208 -20.89 18.98 -3.92
C ASP A 208 -20.76 20.36 -4.60
N ARG A 209 -19.75 20.50 -5.47
CA ARG A 209 -19.47 21.73 -6.22
C ARG A 209 -20.64 22.18 -7.11
N ASP A 210 -21.54 21.26 -7.47
CA ASP A 210 -22.72 21.50 -8.30
C ASP A 210 -24.00 21.69 -7.44
N GLY A 211 -23.85 21.72 -6.11
CA GLY A 211 -24.94 21.92 -5.16
C GLY A 211 -25.78 20.68 -4.87
N LYS A 212 -25.40 19.49 -5.38
CA LYS A 212 -26.11 18.23 -5.16
C LYS A 212 -25.73 17.65 -3.80
N LEU A 213 -26.73 17.19 -3.05
CA LEU A 213 -26.49 16.51 -1.77
C LEU A 213 -25.85 15.14 -2.04
N VAL A 214 -24.59 15.00 -1.62
CA VAL A 214 -23.86 13.75 -1.64
C VAL A 214 -23.79 13.24 -0.21
N MET A 215 -24.22 11.99 -0.01
CA MET A 215 -24.10 11.32 1.28
C MET A 215 -22.62 11.03 1.53
N ILE A 216 -22.05 11.60 2.59
CA ILE A 216 -20.73 11.15 3.03
C ILE A 216 -20.95 9.80 3.71
N PRO A 217 -20.36 8.70 3.21
CA PRO A 217 -20.44 7.43 3.92
C PRO A 217 -19.90 7.64 5.33
N ALA A 218 -20.62 7.13 6.33
CA ALA A 218 -20.16 7.08 7.73
C ALA A 218 -19.02 6.05 7.89
N ALA A 219 -18.00 6.14 7.03
CA ALA A 219 -16.69 5.62 7.33
C ALA A 219 -16.16 6.44 8.50
N GLU A 220 -15.56 5.76 9.47
CA GLU A 220 -14.88 6.35 10.61
C GLU A 220 -14.06 7.57 10.14
N GLU A 221 -14.29 8.74 10.76
CA GLU A 221 -13.78 10.06 10.35
C GLU A 221 -12.24 10.21 10.39
N ALA A 222 -11.49 9.12 10.56
CA ALA A 222 -10.10 9.08 10.14
C ALA A 222 -10.04 8.78 8.64
N GLY A 223 -10.60 9.67 7.81
CA GLY A 223 -10.33 9.64 6.37
C GLY A 223 -8.82 9.56 6.20
N GLY A 224 -8.33 8.48 5.61
CA GLY A 224 -6.90 8.22 5.50
C GLY A 224 -6.19 9.45 4.91
N LEU A 225 -5.00 9.77 5.43
CA LEU A 225 -4.21 10.87 4.89
C LEU A 225 -4.06 10.68 3.38
N SER A 226 -4.18 11.78 2.62
CA SER A 226 -3.90 11.72 1.19
C SER A 226 -2.47 11.26 0.95
N VAL A 227 -2.23 10.55 -0.16
CA VAL A 227 -0.90 10.01 -0.47
C VAL A 227 0.15 11.11 -0.48
N ALA A 228 -0.22 12.26 -1.06
CA ALA A 228 0.66 13.42 -1.10
C ALA A 228 0.96 13.98 0.29
N THR A 229 -0.01 14.00 1.20
CA THR A 229 0.20 14.46 2.59
C THR A 229 1.14 13.52 3.34
N ALA A 230 0.90 12.20 3.26
CA ALA A 230 1.76 11.20 3.93
C ALA A 230 3.21 11.27 3.42
N LEU A 231 3.41 11.40 2.10
CA LEU A 231 4.74 11.54 1.51
C LEU A 231 5.43 12.85 1.90
N ASP A 232 4.71 13.99 1.92
CA ASP A 232 5.27 15.28 2.31
C ASP A 232 5.74 15.26 3.78
N GLU A 233 4.95 14.65 4.67
CA GLU A 233 5.32 14.46 6.08
C GLU A 233 6.61 13.63 6.22
N TRP A 234 6.72 12.50 5.52
CA TRP A 234 7.93 11.67 5.56
C TRP A 234 9.15 12.37 4.98
N VAL A 235 9.00 13.03 3.83
CA VAL A 235 10.09 13.77 3.17
C VAL A 235 10.59 14.90 4.08
N ARG A 236 9.69 15.63 4.74
CA ARG A 236 10.07 16.70 5.68
C ARG A 236 10.79 16.16 6.90
N ASP A 237 10.27 15.10 7.53
CA ASP A 237 10.89 14.54 8.74
C ASP A 237 12.27 13.91 8.43
N ILE A 238 12.37 13.11 7.37
CA ILE A 238 13.65 12.52 6.93
C ILE A 238 14.66 13.61 6.56
N ARG A 239 14.24 14.61 5.77
CA ARG A 239 15.11 15.74 5.44
C ARG A 239 15.59 16.45 6.71
N HIS A 240 14.69 16.78 7.64
CA HIS A 240 15.05 17.51 8.85
C HIS A 240 16.08 16.76 9.70
N ARG A 241 15.96 15.43 9.79
CA ARG A 241 16.83 14.60 10.64
C ARG A 241 18.14 14.20 9.97
N MET A 242 18.16 14.01 8.65
CA MET A 242 19.30 13.41 7.94
C MET A 242 19.93 14.29 6.87
N PHE A 243 19.16 15.21 6.28
CA PHE A 243 19.55 15.97 5.08
C PHE A 243 19.18 17.45 5.22
N ALA A 244 19.51 18.05 6.37
CA ALA A 244 19.06 19.38 6.76
C ALA A 244 19.46 20.49 5.75
N ASP A 245 20.57 20.29 5.05
CA ASP A 245 21.14 21.17 4.03
C ASP A 245 20.51 21.03 2.64
N GLN A 246 19.77 19.95 2.38
CA GLN A 246 19.18 19.69 1.06
C GLN A 246 17.85 20.43 0.89
N HIS A 247 17.44 20.70 -0.35
CA HIS A 247 16.13 21.29 -0.64
C HIS A 247 15.02 20.24 -0.62
N LEU A 248 13.82 20.65 -0.20
CA LEU A 248 12.62 19.82 -0.35
C LEU A 248 12.28 19.67 -1.85
N PRO A 249 11.84 18.49 -2.31
CA PRO A 249 11.30 18.31 -3.65
C PRO A 249 10.00 19.08 -3.81
N ALA A 250 9.52 19.22 -5.05
CA ALA A 250 8.17 19.71 -5.30
C ALA A 250 7.14 18.78 -4.64
N ALA A 251 6.05 19.34 -4.13
CA ALA A 251 4.99 18.62 -3.40
C ALA A 251 4.07 17.79 -4.34
N THR A 252 4.66 17.11 -5.32
CA THR A 252 3.99 16.13 -6.18
C THR A 252 4.44 14.73 -5.80
N VAL A 253 3.54 13.75 -5.92
CA VAL A 253 3.81 12.35 -5.52
C VAL A 253 5.07 11.82 -6.23
N ASP A 254 5.20 12.03 -7.53
CA ASP A 254 6.35 11.55 -8.31
C ASP A 254 7.69 12.13 -7.83
N GLN A 255 7.72 13.43 -7.52
CA GLN A 255 8.95 14.10 -7.07
C GLN A 255 9.34 13.68 -5.66
N MET A 256 8.36 13.51 -4.76
CA MET A 256 8.59 13.02 -3.40
C MET A 256 9.06 11.56 -3.40
N VAL A 257 8.43 10.68 -4.19
CA VAL A 257 8.85 9.29 -4.37
C VAL A 257 10.26 9.22 -4.94
N MET A 258 10.56 9.97 -5.99
CA MET A 258 11.91 10.00 -6.58
C MET A 258 12.95 10.46 -5.55
N TRP A 259 12.65 11.52 -4.79
CA TRP A 259 13.54 12.03 -3.76
C TRP A 259 13.87 10.98 -2.69
N LEU A 260 12.86 10.23 -2.22
CA LEU A 260 13.01 9.13 -1.26
C LEU A 260 13.83 7.97 -1.83
N ARG A 261 13.58 7.57 -3.08
CA ARG A 261 14.29 6.45 -3.73
C ARG A 261 15.76 6.71 -3.92
N VAL A 262 16.13 7.93 -4.35
CA VAL A 262 17.54 8.34 -4.53
C VAL A 262 18.33 8.26 -3.23
N ARG A 263 17.68 8.41 -2.07
CA ARG A 263 18.30 8.45 -0.73
C ARG A 263 18.01 7.19 0.08
N LEU A 264 17.43 6.16 -0.53
CA LEU A 264 16.90 5.04 0.23
C LEU A 264 17.99 4.30 1.00
N ASP A 265 19.18 4.15 0.42
CA ASP A 265 20.28 3.47 1.12
C ASP A 265 20.71 4.24 2.37
N ASP A 266 20.92 5.56 2.25
CA ASP A 266 21.23 6.43 3.38
C ASP A 266 20.12 6.39 4.45
N ILE A 267 18.84 6.45 4.02
CA ILE A 267 17.68 6.33 4.91
C ILE A 267 17.70 4.99 5.63
N CYS A 268 17.94 3.89 4.92
CA CYS A 268 18.01 2.57 5.51
C CYS A 268 19.17 2.42 6.49
N ASP A 269 20.28 3.11 6.25
CA ASP A 269 21.49 3.08 7.09
C ASP A 269 21.39 3.96 8.35
N GLY A 270 20.77 5.14 8.23
CA GLY A 270 20.85 6.17 9.27
C GLY A 270 19.53 6.61 9.89
N TYR A 271 18.37 6.30 9.30
CA TYR A 271 17.10 6.83 9.77
C TYR A 271 16.57 6.07 11.01
N PRO A 272 16.44 6.72 12.19
CA PRO A 272 16.07 6.01 13.41
C PRO A 272 14.69 5.35 13.37
N GLN A 273 13.78 5.86 12.55
CA GLN A 273 12.40 5.39 12.43
C GLN A 273 12.15 4.60 11.13
N VAL A 274 13.18 3.98 10.56
CA VAL A 274 13.06 3.24 9.29
C VAL A 274 12.03 2.11 9.34
N ALA A 275 11.86 1.47 10.50
CA ALA A 275 10.85 0.43 10.70
C ALA A 275 9.41 0.98 10.59
N ASP A 276 9.13 2.11 11.25
CA ASP A 276 7.82 2.77 11.19
C ASP A 276 7.54 3.32 9.79
N PHE A 277 8.55 3.91 9.14
CA PHE A 277 8.48 4.35 7.75
C PHE A 277 8.12 3.19 6.82
N ALA A 278 8.79 2.03 6.96
CA ALA A 278 8.51 0.85 6.15
C ALA A 278 7.10 0.29 6.38
N LEU A 279 6.59 0.31 7.62
CA LEU A 279 5.22 -0.08 7.94
C LEU A 279 4.21 0.83 7.27
N ALA A 280 4.39 2.14 7.43
CA ALA A 280 3.49 3.14 6.90
C ALA A 280 3.47 3.09 5.36
N LEU A 281 4.63 2.85 4.74
CA LEU A 281 4.75 2.63 3.31
C LEU A 281 3.99 1.37 2.85
N LYS A 282 4.12 0.25 3.58
CA LYS A 282 3.38 -1.00 3.32
C LYS A 282 1.86 -0.78 3.39
N GLN A 283 1.39 -0.06 4.40
CA GLN A 283 -0.02 0.26 4.60
C GLN A 283 -0.55 1.17 3.49
N LEU A 284 0.17 2.25 3.16
CA LEU A 284 -0.18 3.18 2.09
C LEU A 284 -0.29 2.48 0.73
N ARG A 285 0.68 1.62 0.41
CA ARG A 285 0.65 0.77 -0.79
C ARG A 285 -0.57 -0.15 -0.79
N GLY A 286 -0.88 -0.81 0.33
CA GLY A 286 -2.05 -1.68 0.46
C GLY A 286 -3.36 -0.95 0.20
N ALA A 287 -3.51 0.25 0.77
CA ALA A 287 -4.67 1.12 0.54
C ALA A 287 -4.80 1.51 -0.93
N LEU A 288 -3.69 1.88 -1.58
CA LEU A 288 -3.68 2.23 -3.00
C LEU A 288 -4.03 1.06 -3.92
N ARG A 289 -3.50 -0.14 -3.63
CA ARG A 289 -3.87 -1.36 -4.34
C ARG A 289 -5.34 -1.71 -4.20
N SER A 290 -5.88 -1.57 -2.99
CA SER A 290 -7.31 -1.75 -2.75
C SER A 290 -8.14 -0.76 -3.56
N ALA A 291 -7.77 0.52 -3.56
CA ALA A 291 -8.50 1.58 -4.27
C ALA A 291 -8.42 1.45 -5.81
N THR A 292 -7.32 0.89 -6.33
CA THR A 292 -7.16 0.61 -7.76
C THR A 292 -7.77 -0.73 -8.18
N GLY A 293 -8.30 -1.53 -7.24
CA GLY A 293 -8.75 -2.89 -7.52
C GLY A 293 -7.61 -3.85 -7.87
N GLN A 294 -6.35 -3.45 -7.67
CA GLN A 294 -5.16 -4.28 -7.85
C GLN A 294 -4.85 -5.06 -6.58
N SER A 295 -5.84 -5.78 -6.03
CA SER A 295 -5.58 -6.69 -4.92
C SER A 295 -4.44 -7.62 -5.29
N GLU A 296 -3.48 -7.81 -4.38
CA GLU A 296 -2.44 -8.81 -4.55
C GLU A 296 -3.17 -10.15 -4.73
N PRO A 297 -3.03 -10.83 -5.89
CA PRO A 297 -3.69 -12.10 -6.05
C PRO A 297 -3.19 -13.00 -4.92
N PRO A 298 -4.07 -13.77 -4.27
CA PRO A 298 -3.66 -14.63 -3.18
C PRO A 298 -2.48 -15.48 -3.66
N PRO A 299 -1.42 -15.62 -2.83
CA PRO A 299 -0.29 -16.45 -3.20
C PRO A 299 -0.78 -17.84 -3.61
N GLN A 300 -0.32 -18.32 -4.77
CA GLN A 300 -0.72 -19.65 -5.25
C GLN A 300 0.08 -20.68 -4.48
N PRO A 301 -0.54 -21.54 -3.65
CA PRO A 301 0.20 -22.54 -2.90
C PRO A 301 0.93 -23.49 -3.84
N CYS A 302 2.18 -23.82 -3.50
CA CYS A 302 2.95 -24.87 -4.15
C CYS A 302 2.45 -26.21 -3.60
N ASP A 303 1.74 -26.99 -4.42
CA ASP A 303 1.09 -28.21 -3.97
C ASP A 303 2.09 -29.26 -3.47
N GLY A 304 1.98 -29.62 -2.19
CA GLY A 304 2.63 -30.80 -1.59
C GLY A 304 4.11 -30.65 -1.23
N VAL A 305 4.76 -29.53 -1.56
CA VAL A 305 6.20 -29.35 -1.35
C VAL A 305 6.48 -28.74 0.03
N THR A 306 7.31 -29.40 0.86
CA THR A 306 7.80 -28.80 2.11
C THR A 306 8.98 -27.86 1.84
N CYS A 307 9.08 -26.79 2.61
CA CYS A 307 10.23 -25.89 2.55
C CYS A 307 11.51 -26.61 3.00
N ALA A 308 12.53 -26.70 2.14
CA ALA A 308 13.80 -27.36 2.46
C ALA A 308 14.51 -26.82 3.72
N ARG A 309 14.24 -25.56 4.10
CA ARG A 309 14.85 -24.93 5.29
C ARG A 309 14.11 -25.21 6.59
N CYS A 310 12.77 -25.24 6.58
CA CYS A 310 11.98 -25.31 7.82
C CYS A 310 10.96 -26.46 7.86
N ASP A 311 10.92 -27.27 6.80
CA ASP A 311 10.07 -28.45 6.61
C ASP A 311 8.55 -28.19 6.74
N GLN A 312 8.11 -26.94 6.61
CA GLN A 312 6.69 -26.57 6.61
C GLN A 312 6.13 -26.55 5.18
N ARG A 313 4.88 -27.02 5.02
CA ARG A 313 4.11 -26.94 3.75
C ARG A 313 3.51 -25.55 3.56
N ALA A 314 4.39 -24.57 3.41
CA ALA A 314 4.03 -23.17 3.30
C ALA A 314 4.65 -22.50 2.06
N LEU A 315 5.04 -23.28 1.05
CA LEU A 315 5.58 -22.72 -0.20
C LEU A 315 4.44 -22.16 -1.06
N PHE A 316 4.67 -21.01 -1.68
CA PHE A 316 3.75 -20.43 -2.65
C PHE A 316 4.48 -19.68 -3.75
N HIS A 317 3.88 -19.63 -4.94
CA HIS A 317 4.31 -18.77 -6.03
C HIS A 317 3.68 -17.38 -5.89
N LYS A 318 4.51 -16.34 -6.04
CA LYS A 318 4.02 -14.98 -6.16
C LYS A 318 3.61 -14.71 -7.62
N PRO A 319 2.37 -14.26 -7.88
CA PRO A 319 1.86 -14.07 -9.26
C PRO A 319 2.65 -13.08 -10.12
N THR A 320 3.40 -12.17 -9.48
CA THR A 320 4.07 -11.04 -10.16
C THR A 320 5.59 -11.17 -10.18
N ASP A 321 6.15 -12.16 -9.48
CA ASP A 321 7.57 -12.46 -9.59
C ASP A 321 7.73 -13.59 -10.59
N THR A 322 8.70 -13.47 -11.49
CA THR A 322 9.08 -14.53 -12.42
C THR A 322 9.50 -15.75 -11.61
N TYR A 323 8.53 -16.62 -11.37
CA TYR A 323 8.60 -18.04 -11.00
C TYR A 323 9.20 -18.44 -9.64
N ARG A 324 9.76 -17.50 -8.86
CA ARG A 324 10.29 -17.81 -7.52
C ARG A 324 9.22 -18.29 -6.54
N ALA A 325 9.48 -19.42 -5.86
CA ALA A 325 8.68 -19.90 -4.76
C ALA A 325 9.17 -19.27 -3.44
N GLU A 326 8.25 -18.81 -2.58
CA GLU A 326 8.58 -18.29 -1.25
C GLU A 326 7.92 -19.15 -0.18
N CYS A 327 8.65 -19.45 0.89
CA CYS A 327 8.07 -20.08 2.07
C CYS A 327 7.40 -19.02 2.95
N GLY A 328 6.09 -19.12 3.16
CA GLY A 328 5.32 -18.27 4.06
C GLY A 328 5.73 -18.31 5.53
N ASN A 329 6.37 -19.39 5.98
CA ASN A 329 6.79 -19.52 7.37
C ASN A 329 8.19 -18.94 7.63
N CYS A 330 9.18 -19.23 6.78
CA CYS A 330 10.55 -18.77 7.03
C CYS A 330 11.04 -17.67 6.08
N GLY A 331 10.21 -17.27 5.11
CA GLY A 331 10.55 -16.24 4.12
C GLY A 331 11.73 -16.60 3.19
N THR A 332 12.08 -17.89 3.11
CA THR A 332 13.13 -18.38 2.20
C THR A 332 12.58 -18.31 0.78
N LEU A 333 13.35 -17.69 -0.10
CA LEU A 333 13.06 -17.59 -1.52
C LEU A 333 13.85 -18.68 -2.24
N TYR A 334 13.16 -19.42 -3.09
CA TYR A 334 13.73 -20.43 -3.97
C TYR A 334 13.68 -19.89 -5.39
N THR A 335 14.81 -20.00 -6.09
CA THR A 335 14.85 -19.92 -7.55
C THR A 335 14.08 -21.09 -8.16
N ASP A 336 13.74 -21.00 -9.45
CA ASP A 336 13.02 -22.07 -10.15
C ASP A 336 13.79 -23.38 -10.10
N ASP A 337 15.10 -23.33 -10.36
CA ASP A 337 15.97 -24.50 -10.34
C ASP A 337 16.04 -25.13 -8.95
N GLU A 338 16.15 -24.31 -7.90
CA GLU A 338 16.11 -24.78 -6.51
C GLU A 338 14.75 -25.39 -6.16
N TYR A 339 13.66 -24.75 -6.57
CA TYR A 339 12.32 -25.25 -6.34
C TYR A 339 12.08 -26.58 -7.08
N THR A 340 12.47 -26.69 -8.35
CA THR A 340 12.41 -27.92 -9.14
C THR A 340 13.23 -29.03 -8.49
N ALA A 341 14.45 -28.74 -8.03
CA ALA A 341 15.27 -29.72 -7.33
C ALA A 341 14.61 -30.25 -6.04
N ILE A 342 13.98 -29.37 -5.25
CA ILE A 342 13.24 -29.77 -4.04
C ILE A 342 12.03 -30.63 -4.39
N VAL A 343 11.28 -30.27 -5.43
CA VAL A 343 10.14 -31.06 -5.91
C VAL A 343 10.59 -32.45 -6.34
N GLU A 344 11.67 -32.56 -7.11
CA GLU A 344 12.20 -33.84 -7.58
C GLU A 344 12.73 -34.72 -6.43
N GLU A 345 13.43 -34.12 -5.47
CA GLU A 345 13.93 -34.82 -4.27
C GLU A 345 12.79 -35.38 -3.43
N GLN A 346 11.75 -34.57 -3.15
CA GLN A 346 10.60 -35.02 -2.37
C GLN A 346 9.76 -36.04 -3.13
N ALA A 347 9.58 -35.88 -4.44
CA ALA A 347 8.92 -36.88 -5.27
C ALA A 347 9.69 -38.21 -5.29
N ALA A 348 11.03 -38.17 -5.32
CA ALA A 348 11.86 -39.36 -5.22
C ALA A 348 11.77 -40.03 -3.83
N ALA A 349 11.65 -39.25 -2.76
CA ALA A 349 11.47 -39.76 -1.40
C ALA A 349 10.11 -40.46 -1.22
N VAL A 350 9.03 -39.93 -1.78
CA VAL A 350 7.68 -40.54 -1.73
C VAL A 350 7.60 -41.86 -2.52
N ARG A 351 8.43 -42.04 -3.55
CA ARG A 351 8.48 -43.27 -4.35
C ARG A 351 9.23 -44.43 -3.68
N ARG A 352 10.06 -44.16 -2.67
CA ARG A 352 10.85 -45.18 -1.96
C ARG A 352 10.04 -45.81 -0.84
#